data_AF-A0A6B3F0P9-F1
#
_entry.id   AF-A0A6B3F0P9-F1
#
_cell.length_a   1.000
_cell.length_b   1.000
_cell.length_c   1.000
_cell.angle_alpha   90.00
_cell.angle_beta   90.00
_cell.angle_gamma   90.00
#
_symmetry.space_group_name_H-M   'P 1'
#
loop_
_entity.id
_entity.type
_entity.pdbx_description
1 polymer ?
#
loop_
_entity_poly.entity_id
_entity_poly.type
_entity_poly.pdbx_seq_one_letter_code
_entity_poly.pdbx_strand_id
1 'polypeptide(L)'
;HPWRLVYQSRSGAPHIPWLEPDICEHLEAEHAAGVPAVVMAPIGFVSDHMEVLYDLDTEATAKAAELGLPVRRSATVGSDPRFAAAVRELVLERAAVERGEATARCALGALGASHDVCPVGCCPARVPRPAAAGA
;
A
#
# COMPACT_ATOMS: atom_id res chain seq x y z
N HIS A 1 14.84 11.37 3.09
CA HIS A 1 14.78 11.28 1.62
C HIS A 1 13.34 11.46 1.18
N PRO A 2 13.06 12.19 0.08
CA PRO A 2 11.71 12.26 -0.46
C PRO A 2 11.27 10.84 -0.88
N TRP A 3 9.98 10.54 -0.70
CA TRP A 3 9.34 9.30 -1.14
C TRP A 3 8.19 9.65 -2.08
N ARG A 4 7.79 8.69 -2.93
CA ARG A 4 6.63 8.82 -3.81
C ARG A 4 5.79 7.55 -3.76
N LEU A 5 4.47 7.72 -3.72
CA LEU A 5 3.53 6.62 -3.94
C LEU A 5 3.43 6.35 -5.44
N VAL A 6 3.66 5.10 -5.83
CA VAL A 6 3.62 4.62 -7.21
C VAL A 6 2.85 3.29 -7.27
N TYR A 7 2.46 2.91 -8.48
CA TYR A 7 1.57 1.78 -8.73
C TYR A 7 2.27 0.73 -9.61
N GLN A 8 1.78 -0.49 -9.55
CA GLN A 8 2.26 -1.65 -10.30
C GLN A 8 1.06 -2.51 -10.70
N SER A 9 1.31 -3.63 -11.40
CA SER A 9 0.27 -4.60 -11.79
C SER A 9 -0.82 -4.05 -12.70
N ARG A 10 -0.51 -3.05 -13.55
CA ARG A 10 -1.45 -2.55 -14.57
C ARG A 10 -1.83 -3.72 -15.49
N SER A 11 -3.12 -4.03 -15.57
CA SER A 11 -3.64 -5.14 -16.39
C SER A 11 -4.80 -4.71 -17.29
N GLY A 12 -5.14 -5.54 -18.28
CA GLY A 12 -6.23 -5.26 -19.21
C GLY A 12 -5.83 -4.36 -20.39
N ALA A 13 -6.83 -3.82 -21.09
CA ALA A 13 -6.59 -3.11 -22.33
C ALA A 13 -5.94 -1.73 -22.08
N PRO A 14 -4.95 -1.30 -22.90
CA PRO A 14 -4.19 -0.06 -22.68
C PRO A 14 -5.04 1.22 -22.61
N HIS A 15 -6.26 1.21 -23.15
CA HIS A 15 -7.16 2.37 -23.15
C HIS A 15 -7.95 2.52 -21.84
N ILE A 16 -7.88 1.55 -20.93
CA ILE A 16 -8.52 1.64 -19.62
C ILE A 16 -7.57 2.40 -18.67
N PRO A 17 -7.99 3.53 -18.09
CA PRO A 17 -7.12 4.31 -17.22
C PRO A 17 -6.89 3.61 -15.88
N TRP A 18 -5.63 3.57 -15.44
CA TRP A 18 -5.20 3.05 -14.14
C TRP A 18 -4.64 4.18 -13.26
N LEU A 19 -4.27 3.84 -12.02
CA LEU A 19 -3.60 4.75 -11.12
C LEU A 19 -2.12 4.90 -11.53
N GLU A 20 -1.60 6.11 -11.37
CA GLU A 20 -0.29 6.53 -11.87
C GLU A 20 0.55 7.22 -10.78
N PRO A 21 1.89 7.18 -10.87
CA PRO A 21 2.67 6.60 -11.98
C PRO A 21 2.89 5.09 -11.82
N ASP A 22 3.07 4.42 -12.95
CA ASP A 22 3.65 3.07 -13.00
C ASP A 22 5.10 3.05 -12.45
N ILE A 23 5.49 1.94 -11.83
CA ILE A 23 6.81 1.76 -11.21
C ILE A 23 7.95 1.85 -12.23
N CYS A 24 7.82 1.25 -13.41
CA CYS A 24 8.88 1.28 -14.43
C CYS A 24 9.02 2.68 -15.02
N GLU A 25 7.91 3.35 -15.32
CA GLU A 25 7.91 4.76 -15.77
C GLU A 25 8.53 5.67 -14.70
N HIS A 26 8.25 5.42 -13.42
CA HIS A 26 8.85 6.19 -12.34
C HIS A 26 10.37 5.98 -12.22
N LEU A 27 10.86 4.75 -12.37
CA LEU A 27 12.30 4.45 -12.36
C LEU A 27 13.06 5.19 -13.48
N GLU A 28 12.47 5.28 -14.68
CA GLU A 28 13.03 6.07 -15.78
C GLU A 28 13.14 7.56 -15.42
N ALA A 29 12.10 8.12 -14.80
CA ALA A 29 12.09 9.51 -14.36
C ALA A 29 13.14 9.80 -13.27
N GLU A 30 13.27 8.92 -12.28
CA GLU A 30 14.27 9.08 -11.21
C GLU A 30 15.71 8.95 -11.75
N HIS A 31 15.95 8.03 -12.70
CA HIS A 31 17.23 7.93 -13.38
C HIS A 31 17.56 9.22 -14.16
N ALA A 32 16.60 9.76 -14.91
CA ALA A 32 16.76 11.02 -15.64
C ALA A 32 17.02 12.22 -14.70
N ALA A 33 16.50 12.16 -13.47
CA ALA A 33 16.76 13.14 -12.42
C ALA A 33 18.13 12.94 -11.72
N GLY A 34 18.90 11.91 -12.08
CA GLY A 34 20.22 11.64 -11.52
C GLY A 34 20.20 11.03 -10.13
N VAL A 35 19.10 10.38 -9.73
CA VAL A 35 19.01 9.71 -8.43
C VAL A 35 19.98 8.52 -8.39
N PRO A 36 20.80 8.37 -7.33
CA PRO A 36 21.87 7.38 -7.31
C PRO A 36 21.38 5.94 -7.07
N ALA A 37 20.20 5.77 -6.46
CA ALA A 37 19.58 4.47 -6.21
C ALA A 37 18.11 4.63 -5.76
N VAL A 38 17.30 3.58 -5.91
CA VAL A 38 15.89 3.54 -5.44
C VAL A 38 15.64 2.33 -4.54
N VAL A 39 14.84 2.52 -3.49
CA VAL A 39 14.30 1.44 -2.66
C VAL A 39 12.80 1.32 -2.91
N MET A 40 12.37 0.14 -3.37
CA MET A 40 10.97 -0.19 -3.63
C MET A 40 10.36 -0.83 -2.37
N ALA A 41 9.29 -0.25 -1.84
CA ALA A 41 8.61 -0.76 -0.65
C ALA A 41 7.18 -1.22 -1.00
N PRO A 42 6.91 -2.54 -1.08
CA PRO A 42 5.59 -3.05 -1.45
C PRO A 42 4.59 -2.93 -0.27
N ILE A 43 4.06 -1.73 -0.06
CA ILE A 43 3.14 -1.43 1.05
C ILE A 43 1.68 -1.83 0.78
N GLY A 44 1.35 -2.21 -0.45
CA GLY A 44 -0.01 -2.64 -0.84
C GLY A 44 -0.36 -4.07 -0.41
N PHE A 45 0.65 -4.87 -0.04
CA PHE A 45 0.47 -6.29 0.27
C PHE A 45 1.28 -6.71 1.49
N VAL A 46 0.79 -7.73 2.18
CA VAL A 46 1.40 -8.24 3.42
C VAL A 46 2.37 -9.41 3.18
N SER A 47 2.31 -10.05 2.02
CA SER A 47 3.11 -11.23 1.69
C SER A 47 3.67 -11.15 0.29
N ASP A 48 4.83 -11.76 0.07
CA ASP A 48 5.36 -11.99 -1.25
C ASP A 48 4.46 -13.01 -1.96
N HIS A 49 4.00 -12.62 -3.15
CA HIS A 49 3.17 -13.42 -4.04
C HIS A 49 3.53 -13.04 -5.48
N MET A 50 2.90 -13.71 -6.45
CA MET A 50 3.30 -13.62 -7.85
C MET A 50 3.36 -12.17 -8.37
N GLU A 51 2.37 -11.33 -8.06
CA GLU A 51 2.33 -9.93 -8.53
C GLU A 51 3.45 -9.07 -7.91
N VAL A 52 3.75 -9.24 -6.62
CA VAL A 52 4.87 -8.51 -5.98
C VAL A 52 6.22 -8.97 -6.54
N LEU A 53 6.46 -10.28 -6.62
CA LEU A 53 7.74 -10.82 -7.04
C LEU A 53 7.99 -10.58 -8.53
N TYR A 54 6.97 -10.75 -9.38
CA TYR A 54 7.12 -10.55 -10.81
C TYR A 54 7.30 -9.06 -11.12
N ASP A 55 6.39 -8.19 -10.70
CA ASP A 55 6.44 -6.78 -11.08
C ASP A 55 7.69 -6.08 -10.52
N LEU A 56 8.11 -6.38 -9.29
CA LEU A 56 9.21 -5.66 -8.64
C LEU A 56 10.58 -6.37 -8.79
N ASP A 57 10.65 -7.67 -8.53
CA ASP A 57 11.92 -8.40 -8.58
C ASP A 57 12.27 -8.89 -9.99
N THR A 58 11.30 -8.91 -10.92
CA THR A 58 11.56 -9.26 -12.33
C THR A 58 11.47 -8.04 -13.23
N GLU A 59 10.30 -7.41 -13.38
CA GLU A 59 10.10 -6.33 -14.36
C GLU A 59 10.82 -5.04 -13.97
N ALA A 60 10.54 -4.49 -12.79
CA ALA A 60 11.16 -3.24 -12.34
C ALA A 60 12.67 -3.38 -12.16
N THR A 61 13.15 -4.54 -11.69
CA THR A 61 14.58 -4.82 -11.57
C THR A 61 15.25 -4.96 -12.94
N ALA A 62 14.59 -5.57 -13.93
CA ALA A 62 15.09 -5.60 -15.31
C ALA A 62 15.17 -4.19 -15.91
N LYS A 63 14.11 -3.38 -15.76
CA LYS A 63 14.09 -1.97 -16.18
C LYS A 63 15.22 -1.17 -15.54
N ALA A 64 15.41 -1.31 -14.23
CA ALA A 64 16.49 -0.63 -13.51
C ALA A 64 17.88 -1.05 -14.04
N ALA A 65 18.07 -2.32 -14.39
CA ALA A 65 19.31 -2.82 -14.98
C ALA A 65 19.58 -2.21 -16.36
N GLU A 66 18.55 -2.04 -17.22
CA GLU A 66 18.68 -1.33 -18.50
C GLU A 66 19.19 0.10 -18.33
N LEU A 67 18.73 0.78 -17.26
CA LEU A 67 19.11 2.15 -16.93
C LEU A 67 20.46 2.26 -16.20
N GLY A 68 21.03 1.14 -15.73
CA GLY A 68 22.17 1.15 -14.82
C GLY A 68 21.84 1.80 -13.46
N LEU A 69 20.56 1.84 -13.07
CA LEU A 69 20.09 2.40 -11.81
C LEU A 69 20.09 1.31 -10.70
N PRO A 70 20.83 1.47 -9.61
CA PRO A 70 20.77 0.54 -8.49
C PRO A 70 19.39 0.55 -7.81
N VAL A 71 18.77 -0.62 -7.70
CA VAL A 71 17.49 -0.78 -6.99
C VAL A 71 17.52 -1.90 -5.97
N ARG A 72 16.72 -1.77 -4.91
CA ARG A 72 16.44 -2.83 -3.94
C ARG A 72 14.98 -2.81 -3.53
N ARG A 73 14.37 -3.97 -3.38
CA ARG A 73 13.05 -4.12 -2.78
C ARG A 73 13.18 -4.42 -1.28
N SER A 74 12.36 -3.80 -0.44
CA SER A 74 12.17 -4.28 0.94
C SER A 74 11.30 -5.54 0.93
N ALA A 75 11.56 -6.47 1.85
CA ALA A 75 10.63 -7.58 2.05
C ALA A 75 9.22 -7.06 2.40
N THR A 76 8.19 -7.81 2.00
CA THR A 76 6.87 -7.66 2.62
C THR A 76 6.95 -8.08 4.09
N VAL A 77 5.90 -7.78 4.87
CA VAL A 77 5.92 -8.09 6.31
C VAL A 77 5.95 -9.60 6.59
N GLY A 78 5.35 -10.41 5.72
CA GLY A 78 5.37 -11.86 5.78
C GLY A 78 4.87 -12.41 7.12
N SER A 79 5.64 -13.32 7.71
CA SER A 79 5.34 -13.99 8.97
C SER A 79 5.95 -13.30 10.21
N ASP A 80 6.29 -12.01 10.12
CA ASP A 80 6.86 -11.29 11.26
C ASP A 80 5.90 -11.34 12.47
N PRO A 81 6.36 -11.81 13.65
CA PRO A 81 5.49 -11.98 14.82
C PRO A 81 4.89 -10.66 15.32
N ARG A 82 5.53 -9.52 15.02
CA ARG A 82 5.00 -8.19 15.36
C ARG A 82 3.76 -7.85 14.54
N PHE A 83 3.67 -8.32 13.30
CA PHE A 83 2.48 -8.12 12.47
C PHE A 83 1.30 -8.95 12.97
N ALA A 84 1.53 -10.24 13.30
CA ALA A 84 0.51 -11.08 13.92
C ALA A 84 0.03 -10.50 15.27
N ALA A 85 0.96 -9.95 16.07
CA ALA A 85 0.62 -9.24 17.30
C ALA A 85 -0.25 -8.00 17.04
N ALA A 86 0.10 -7.18 16.04
CA ALA A 86 -0.68 -6.01 15.67
C ALA A 86 -2.10 -6.37 15.20
N VAL A 87 -2.27 -7.41 14.37
CA VAL A 87 -3.60 -7.89 13.95
C VAL A 87 -4.42 -8.38 15.15
N ARG A 88 -3.81 -9.15 16.06
CA ARG A 88 -4.45 -9.58 17.30
C ARG A 88 -4.90 -8.38 18.14
N GLU A 89 -4.05 -7.37 18.27
CA GLU A 89 -4.35 -6.15 19.02
C GLU A 89 -5.52 -5.39 18.43
N LEU A 90 -5.61 -5.25 17.11
CA LEU A 90 -6.77 -4.64 16.43
C LEU A 90 -8.08 -5.40 16.73
N VAL A 91 -8.04 -6.74 16.73
CA VAL A 91 -9.23 -7.57 17.04
C VAL A 91 -9.64 -7.41 18.51
N LEU A 92 -8.67 -7.41 19.43
CA LEU A 92 -8.95 -7.22 20.86
C LEU A 92 -9.47 -5.81 21.15
N GLU A 93 -8.91 -4.79 20.51
CA GLU A 93 -9.38 -3.41 20.58
C GLU A 93 -10.85 -3.33 20.15
N ARG A 94 -11.19 -3.90 18.99
CA ARG A 94 -12.58 -3.92 18.49
C ARG A 94 -13.51 -4.65 19.45
N ALA A 95 -13.09 -5.79 19.98
CA ALA A 95 -13.91 -6.58 20.90
C ALA A 95 -14.15 -5.87 22.25
N ALA A 96 -13.16 -5.12 22.75
CA ALA A 96 -13.32 -4.31 23.96
C ALA A 96 -14.35 -3.20 23.76
N VAL A 97 -14.29 -2.50 22.61
CA VAL A 97 -15.29 -1.48 22.24
C VAL A 97 -16.71 -2.05 22.24
N GLU A 98 -16.92 -3.22 21.64
CA GLU A 98 -18.25 -3.88 21.60
C GLU A 98 -18.75 -4.32 22.98
N ARG A 99 -17.86 -4.58 23.94
CA ARG A 99 -18.23 -4.87 25.34
C ARG A 99 -18.46 -3.61 26.18
N GLY A 100 -18.29 -2.41 25.61
CA GLY A 100 -18.38 -1.15 26.33
C GLY A 100 -17.18 -0.89 27.25
N GLU A 101 -16.04 -1.54 27.00
CA GLU A 101 -14.82 -1.35 27.76
C GLU A 101 -14.02 -0.16 27.23
N ALA A 102 -13.33 0.56 28.13
CA ALA A 102 -12.38 1.58 27.72
C ALA A 102 -11.13 0.92 27.13
N THR A 103 -10.76 1.28 25.90
CA THR A 103 -9.54 0.82 25.24
C THR A 103 -8.77 1.98 24.64
N ALA A 104 -7.45 1.94 24.71
CA ALA A 104 -6.59 2.85 23.96
C ALA A 104 -6.60 2.44 22.49
N ARG A 105 -6.68 3.41 21.57
CA ARG A 105 -6.58 3.16 20.13
C ARG A 105 -5.22 3.59 19.62
N CYS A 106 -4.40 2.62 19.27
CA CYS A 106 -3.06 2.90 18.78
C CYS A 106 -3.15 3.41 17.33
N ALA A 107 -2.56 4.57 17.06
CA ALA A 107 -2.45 5.11 15.71
C ALA A 107 -1.14 5.85 15.53
N LEU A 108 -0.63 5.82 14.30
CA LEU A 108 0.56 6.55 13.90
C LEU A 108 0.18 7.58 12.83
N GLY A 109 0.85 8.73 12.83
CA GLY A 109 0.63 9.81 11.89
C GLY A 109 -0.53 10.75 12.27
N ALA A 110 -0.88 11.65 11.35
CA ALA A 110 -1.80 12.76 11.62
C ALA A 110 -3.30 12.40 11.47
N LEU A 111 -3.62 11.24 10.90
CA LEU A 111 -5.02 10.84 10.66
C LEU A 111 -5.69 10.22 11.91
N GLY A 112 -4.91 9.83 12.91
CA GLY A 112 -5.42 9.16 14.10
C GLY A 112 -5.96 7.75 13.83
N ALA A 113 -6.64 7.17 14.82
CA ALA A 113 -7.26 5.85 14.68
C ALA A 113 -8.51 5.94 13.78
N SER A 114 -8.72 4.92 12.96
CA SER A 114 -9.91 4.86 12.09
C SER A 114 -11.19 4.68 12.91
N HIS A 115 -12.31 5.06 12.29
CA HIS A 115 -13.64 4.77 12.82
C HIS A 115 -13.94 3.27 12.77
N ASP A 116 -14.74 2.78 13.74
CA ASP A 116 -15.24 1.39 13.71
C ASP A 116 -16.40 1.20 12.74
N VAL A 117 -17.20 2.25 12.59
CA VAL A 117 -18.37 2.30 11.73
C VAL A 117 -18.19 3.49 10.79
N CYS A 118 -18.29 3.22 9.50
CA CYS A 118 -18.19 4.21 8.43
C CYS A 118 -19.15 5.38 8.67
N PRO A 119 -18.65 6.61 8.88
CA PRO A 119 -19.48 7.80 8.84
C PRO A 119 -20.14 7.95 7.47
N VAL A 120 -21.31 8.60 7.45
CA VAL A 120 -21.94 8.99 6.19
C VAL A 120 -20.96 9.81 5.35
N GLY A 121 -20.70 9.35 4.13
CA GLY A 121 -19.78 10.01 3.18
C GLY A 121 -18.29 9.70 3.37
N CYS A 122 -17.91 8.75 4.24
CA CYS A 122 -16.48 8.45 4.46
C CYS A 122 -15.79 7.79 3.25
N CYS A 123 -16.53 7.05 2.43
CA CYS A 123 -16.06 6.40 1.21
C CYS A 123 -16.79 7.00 0.01
N PRO A 124 -16.26 8.07 -0.61
CA PRO A 124 -16.90 8.66 -1.77
C PRO A 124 -16.87 7.67 -2.93
N ALA A 125 -18.04 7.15 -3.32
CA ALA A 125 -18.16 6.39 -4.55
C ALA A 125 -17.99 7.32 -5.76
N ARG A 126 -17.48 6.80 -6.89
CA ARG A 126 -17.43 7.55 -8.17
C ARG A 126 -18.81 8.06 -8.61
N VAL A 127 -19.86 7.39 -8.17
CA VAL A 127 -21.27 7.74 -8.37
C VAL A 127 -21.97 7.52 -7.02
N PRO A 128 -22.88 8.41 -6.58
CA PRO A 128 -23.64 8.19 -5.35
C PRO A 128 -24.36 6.83 -5.39
N ARG A 129 -24.07 5.96 -4.44
CA ARG A 129 -24.77 4.68 -4.22
C ARG A 129 -25.28 4.65 -2.78
N PRO A 130 -26.39 3.95 -2.48
CA PRO A 130 -26.79 3.70 -1.10
C PRO A 130 -25.61 3.10 -0.32
N ALA A 131 -25.40 3.53 0.92
CA ALA A 131 -24.34 2.97 1.75
C ALA A 131 -24.54 1.46 1.91
N ALA A 132 -23.46 0.68 1.78
CA ALA A 132 -23.53 -0.78 1.96
C ALA A 132 -23.78 -1.17 3.42
N ALA A 133 -23.45 -0.29 4.36
CA ALA A 133 -23.80 -0.37 5.78
C ALA A 133 -23.80 1.04 6.40
N GLY A 134 -24.70 1.28 7.35
CA GLY A 134 -24.93 2.59 7.98
C GLY A 134 -26.18 3.29 7.42
N ALA A 135 -27.03 3.78 8.32
CA ALA A 135 -28.24 4.53 8.00
C ALA A 135 -27.91 5.93 7.46
#